data_AF-A0A9Y2IBP5-F1
#
_entry.id   AF-A0A9Y2IBP5-F1
#
_cell.length_a   1.000
_cell.length_b   1.000
_cell.length_c   1.000
_cell.angle_alpha   90.00
_cell.angle_beta   90.00
_cell.angle_gamma   90.00
#
_symmetry.space_group_name_H-M   'P 1'
#
loop_
_entity.id
_entity.type
_entity.pdbx_description
1 polymer ?
#
loop_
_entity_poly.entity_id
_entity_poly.type
_entity_poly.pdbx_seq_one_letter_code
_entity_poly.pdbx_strand_id
1 'polypeptide(L)' 'MSEETIRGHGVIVTECFDEGCLRRLPWCERPGAAGLLAEARRPDRKFDAVVVGEYERVFYRDQFTAVLTMSSERGSRR' A
#
# COMPACT_ATOMS: atom_id res chain seq x y z
N MET A 1 2.37 14.73 9.25
CA MET A 1 1.97 13.35 9.60
C MET A 1 2.46 12.34 8.56
N SER A 2 2.28 12.58 7.26
CA SER A 2 2.75 11.67 6.20
C SER A 2 4.22 11.91 5.79
N GLU A 3 4.66 13.16 5.74
CA GLU A 3 6.08 13.52 5.46
C GLU A 3 7.06 12.95 6.49
N GLU A 4 6.63 12.85 7.75
CA GLU A 4 7.43 12.26 8.83
C GLU A 4 7.62 10.76 8.63
N THR A 5 6.62 10.06 8.08
CA THR A 5 6.68 8.63 7.81
C THR A 5 7.70 8.30 6.72
N ILE A 6 7.83 9.15 5.70
CA ILE A 6 8.84 8.97 4.66
C ILE A 6 10.23 9.47 5.08
N ARG A 7 10.34 10.28 6.15
CA ARG A 7 11.60 10.88 6.64
C ARG A 7 12.45 11.53 5.55
N GLY A 8 11.81 12.10 4.52
CA GLY A 8 12.48 12.70 3.35
C GLY A 8 13.00 11.70 2.30
N HIS A 9 12.76 10.40 2.45
CA HIS A 9 13.07 9.39 1.45
C HIS A 9 11.97 9.32 0.39
N GLY A 10 11.96 10.30 -0.52
CA GLY A 10 11.05 10.36 -1.67
C GLY A 10 9.98 11.43 -1.57
N VAL A 11 8.97 11.34 -2.43
CA VAL A 11 7.85 12.29 -2.51
C VAL A 11 6.54 11.51 -2.45
N ILE A 12 5.61 11.99 -1.64
CA ILE A 12 4.26 11.42 -1.58
C ILE A 12 3.50 11.88 -2.82
N VAL A 13 3.24 10.95 -3.72
CA VAL A 13 2.52 11.23 -4.99
C VAL A 13 1.03 10.87 -4.90
N THR A 14 0.64 10.09 -3.90
CA THR A 14 -0.76 9.73 -3.62
C THR A 14 -0.90 9.31 -2.16
N GLU A 15 -2.05 9.61 -1.56
CA GLU A 15 -2.41 9.19 -0.21
C GLU A 15 -3.75 8.45 -0.24
N CYS A 16 -3.91 7.48 0.65
CA CYS A 16 -5.06 6.60 0.67
C CYS A 16 -5.48 6.31 2.11
N PHE A 17 -6.75 6.57 2.43
CA PHE A 17 -7.34 6.32 3.74
C PHE A 17 -8.66 5.57 3.59
N ASP A 18 -8.71 4.34 4.12
CA ASP A 18 -9.91 3.49 4.13
C ASP A 18 -10.73 3.75 5.41
N GLU A 19 -11.26 4.96 5.54
CA GLU A 19 -12.10 5.33 6.69
C GLU A 19 -13.39 4.50 6.73
N GLY A 20 -13.78 4.05 7.94
CA GLY A 20 -14.95 3.21 8.13
C GLY A 20 -14.80 1.76 7.64
N CYS A 21 -13.66 1.39 7.04
CA CYS A 21 -13.41 0.01 6.62
C CYS A 21 -12.88 -0.84 7.77
N LEU A 22 -13.36 -2.08 7.86
CA LEU A 22 -12.84 -3.03 8.84
C LEU A 22 -11.45 -3.48 8.41
N ARG A 23 -10.46 -3.36 9.31
CA ARG A 23 -9.09 -3.86 9.09
C ARG A 23 -8.98 -5.36 8.81
N ARG A 24 -10.03 -6.14 9.03
CA ARG A 24 -10.06 -7.58 8.70
C ARG A 24 -10.35 -7.84 7.23
N LEU A 25 -10.93 -6.86 6.53
CA LEU A 25 -11.22 -7.01 5.11
C LEU A 25 -9.91 -7.12 4.33
N PRO A 26 -9.81 -8.00 3.33
CA PRO A 26 -8.72 -7.99 2.37
C PRO A 26 -8.54 -6.60 1.75
N TRP A 27 -7.31 -6.25 1.37
CA TRP A 27 -7.04 -4.96 0.72
C TRP A 27 -7.84 -4.74 -0.57
N CYS A 28 -8.17 -5.80 -1.31
CA CYS A 28 -9.01 -5.70 -2.51
C CYS A 28 -10.48 -5.32 -2.22
N GLU A 29 -10.93 -5.46 -0.97
CA GLU A 29 -12.28 -5.09 -0.53
C GLU A 29 -12.32 -3.71 0.14
N ARG A 30 -11.16 -3.06 0.33
CA ARG A 30 -11.08 -1.70 0.87
C ARG A 30 -10.90 -0.73 -0.29
N PRO A 31 -11.80 0.25 -0.52
CA PRO A 31 -11.83 1.04 -1.75
C PRO A 31 -10.50 1.73 -2.08
N GLY A 32 -9.86 2.32 -1.08
CA GLY A 32 -8.58 2.99 -1.24
C GLY A 32 -7.44 2.00 -1.49
N ALA A 33 -7.29 0.99 -0.63
CA ALA A 33 -6.24 -0.01 -0.82
C ALA A 33 -6.40 -0.79 -2.14
N ALA A 34 -7.63 -1.09 -2.56
CA ALA A 34 -7.93 -1.72 -3.83
C ALA A 34 -7.50 -0.85 -5.02
N GLY A 35 -7.79 0.46 -4.96
CA GLY A 35 -7.31 1.42 -5.95
C GLY A 35 -5.79 1.45 -6.04
N LEU A 36 -5.11 1.47 -4.89
CA LEU A 36 -3.65 1.46 -4.82
C LEU A 36 -3.06 0.16 -5.39
N LEU A 37 -3.67 -1.00 -5.11
CA LEU A 37 -3.29 -2.29 -5.71
C LEU A 37 -3.55 -2.35 -7.22
N ALA A 38 -4.57 -1.66 -7.72
CA ALA A 38 -4.84 -1.57 -9.15
C ALA A 38 -3.78 -0.72 -9.86
N GLU A 39 -3.43 0.45 -9.30
CA GLU A 39 -2.36 1.31 -9.81
C GLU A 39 -0.99 0.61 -9.75
N ALA A 40 -0.69 -0.13 -8.68
CA ALA A 40 0.57 -0.87 -8.53
C ALA A 40 0.79 -1.92 -9.64
N ARG A 41 -0.29 -2.43 -10.25
CA ARG A 41 -0.23 -3.40 -11.37
C ARG A 41 0.05 -2.73 -12.71
N ARG A 42 -0.08 -1.41 -12.82
CA ARG A 42 0.15 -0.70 -14.07
C ARG A 42 1.66 -0.60 -14.37
N PRO A 43 2.09 -0.82 -15.63
CA PRO A 43 3.50 -0.67 -16.00
C PRO A 43 3.97 0.78 -15.90
N ASP A 44 3.07 1.74 -16.09
CA ASP A 44 3.26 3.19 -16.00
C ASP A 44 2.81 3.78 -14.65
N ARG A 45 2.79 2.96 -13.59
CA ARG A 45 2.42 3.39 -12.24
C ARG A 45 3.23 4.61 -11.80
N LYS A 46 2.59 5.50 -11.06
CA LYS A 46 3.17 6.79 -10.63
C LYS A 46 4.09 6.68 -9.41
N PHE A 47 4.17 5.51 -8.78
CA PHE A 47 4.96 5.26 -7.58
C PHE A 47 5.68 3.92 -7.67
N ASP A 48 6.82 3.81 -7.00
CA ASP A 48 7.63 2.60 -6.91
C ASP A 48 7.55 1.93 -5.53
N ALA A 49 7.11 2.65 -4.50
CA ALA A 49 6.97 2.17 -3.14
C ALA A 49 5.63 2.55 -2.50
N VAL A 50 5.22 1.75 -1.51
CA VAL A 50 4.03 1.99 -0.68
C VAL A 50 4.48 2.05 0.77
N VAL A 51 4.17 3.17 1.44
CA VAL A 51 4.51 3.36 2.85
C VAL A 51 3.24 3.29 3.68
N VAL A 52 3.30 2.53 4.77
CA VAL A 52 2.19 2.32 5.69
C VAL A 52 2.53 2.98 7.02
N GLY A 53 1.74 3.97 7.43
CA GLY A 53 1.99 4.73 8.66
C GLY A 53 1.69 3.95 9.95
N GLU A 54 0.71 3.04 9.93
CA GLU A 54 0.30 2.27 11.11
C GLU A 54 0.07 0.80 10.75
N TYR A 55 1.09 -0.04 10.97
CA TYR A 55 1.08 -1.46 10.63
C TYR A 55 -0.18 -2.18 11.15
N GLU A 56 -0.52 -1.99 12.42
CA GLU A 56 -1.65 -2.63 13.12
C GLU A 56 -3.06 -2.23 12.62
N ARG A 57 -3.15 -1.07 11.95
CA ARG A 57 -4.40 -0.60 11.33
C ARG A 57 -4.54 -1.09 9.90
N VAL A 58 -3.41 -1.29 9.22
CA VAL A 58 -3.39 -1.61 7.80
C VAL A 58 -3.38 -3.12 7.55
N PHE A 59 -2.75 -3.91 8.42
CA PHE A 59 -2.68 -5.36 8.28
C PHE A 59 -3.39 -6.08 9.43
N TYR A 60 -4.08 -7.17 9.09
CA TYR A 60 -4.59 -8.14 10.04
C TYR A 60 -4.08 -9.54 9.67
N ARG A 61 -3.33 -10.19 10.56
CA ARG A 61 -2.75 -11.53 10.37
C ARG A 61 -1.84 -11.62 9.12
N ASP A 62 -2.08 -12.58 8.24
CA ASP A 62 -1.27 -12.96 7.09
C ASP A 62 -1.41 -12.03 5.88
N GLN A 63 -2.23 -10.97 5.99
CA GLN A 63 -2.43 -9.98 4.93
C GLN A 63 -1.13 -9.30 4.48
N PHE A 64 -0.14 -9.15 5.36
CA PHE A 64 1.17 -8.62 4.99
C PHE A 64 1.86 -9.47 3.93
N THR A 65 1.82 -10.80 4.10
CA THR A 65 2.41 -11.75 3.15
C THR A 65 1.65 -11.73 1.83
N ALA A 66 0.31 -11.65 1.85
CA ALA A 66 -0.50 -11.58 0.63
C ALA A 66 -0.18 -10.32 -0.21
N VAL A 67 -0.03 -9.16 0.44
CA VAL A 67 0.35 -7.92 -0.23
C VAL A 67 1.78 -8.02 -0.77
N LEU A 68 2.73 -8.54 0.02
CA LEU A 68 4.09 -8.76 -0.44
C LEU A 68 4.16 -9.71 -1.63
N THR A 69 3.43 -10.81 -1.64
CA THR A 69 3.40 -11.75 -2.78
C THR A 69 2.91 -11.04 -4.04
N MET A 70 1.80 -10.30 -3.95
CA MET A 70 1.25 -9.53 -5.07
C MET A 70 2.18 -8.44 -5.60
N SER A 71 3.00 -7.83 -4.73
CA SER A 71 4.01 -6.83 -5.12
C SER A 71 5.32 -7.46 -5.61
N SER A 72 5.73 -8.60 -5.02
CA SER A 72 7.00 -9.28 -5.30
C SER A 72 7.03 -9.98 -6.65
N GLU A 73 5.86 -10.27 -7.23
CA GLU A 73 5.76 -10.78 -8.60
C GLU A 73 6.40 -9.83 -9.64
N ARG A 74 6.72 -8.57 -9.28
CA ARG A 74 7.40 -7.62 -10.17
C ARG A 74 8.45 -6.73 -9.48
N GLY A 75 8.97 -7.14 -8.33
CA GLY A 75 9.84 -6.30 -7.50
C GLY A 75 11.30 -6.76 -7.39
N SER A 76 12.01 -6.94 -8.51
CA SER A 76 13.48 -6.93 -8.49
C SER A 76 14.04 -6.30 -9.75
N ARG A 77 14.41 -5.02 -9.65
CA ARG A 77 15.57 -4.47 -10.32
C ARG A 77 16.00 -3.15 -9.67
N ARG A 78 17.14 -3.28 -8.97
CA ARG A 78 18.14 -2.29 -8.52
C ARG A 78 17.68 -1.11 -7.68
#